data_AF-W1YAU4-F1
#
_entry.id   AF-W1YAU4-F1
#
_cell.length_a   1.000
_cell.length_b   1.000
_cell.length_c   1.000
_cell.angle_alpha   90.00
_cell.angle_beta   90.00
_cell.angle_gamma   90.00
#
_symmetry.space_group_name_H-M   'P 1'
#
loop_
_entity.id
_entity.type
_entity.pdbx_description
1 polymer ?
#
loop_
_entity_poly.entity_id
_entity_poly.type
_entity_poly.pdbx_seq_one_letter_code
_entity_poly.pdbx_strand_id
1 'polypeptide(L)' 'SVSSKCGAADLIEALGAKLELNGEQNEAVLNKANMCFMFAPVYHQAMKYAGPVRKALGVRTVFNILGPLANPAG' A
#
# COMPACT_ATOMS: atom_id res chain seq x y z
N SER A 1 -3.79 -1.94 -9.86
CA SER A 1 -2.73 -2.97 -9.70
C SER A 1 -1.97 -3.18 -11.02
N VAL A 2 -0.63 -3.34 -11.04
CA VAL A 2 0.17 -3.37 -12.31
C VAL A 2 0.10 -4.72 -13.06
N SER A 3 -0.58 -5.75 -12.54
CA SER A 3 -0.86 -6.97 -13.34
C SER A 3 -2.17 -7.71 -13.01
N SER A 4 -3.13 -7.09 -12.33
CA SER A 4 -4.48 -7.66 -12.18
C SER A 4 -5.52 -6.57 -12.44
N LYS A 5 -6.66 -6.96 -13.03
CA LYS A 5 -7.80 -6.06 -13.30
C LYS A 5 -8.35 -5.39 -12.03
N CYS A 6 -8.03 -5.93 -10.84
CA CYS A 6 -8.44 -5.42 -9.54
C CYS A 6 -7.42 -5.87 -8.46
N GLY A 7 -6.93 -4.95 -7.64
CA GLY A 7 -6.13 -5.19 -6.45
C GLY A 7 -6.93 -5.02 -5.16
N ALA A 8 -6.35 -5.36 -4.01
CA ALA A 8 -7.03 -5.25 -2.72
C ALA A 8 -7.49 -3.82 -2.41
N ALA A 9 -6.69 -2.81 -2.74
CA ALA A 9 -7.07 -1.40 -2.61
C ALA A 9 -8.32 -1.06 -3.44
N ASP A 10 -8.33 -1.47 -4.71
CA ASP A 10 -9.43 -1.21 -5.65
C ASP A 10 -10.76 -1.83 -5.12
N LEU A 11 -10.69 -3.03 -4.54
CA LEU A 11 -11.84 -3.71 -3.92
C LEU A 11 -12.33 -2.98 -2.67
N ILE A 12 -11.42 -2.60 -1.77
CA ILE A 12 -11.76 -1.96 -0.50
C ILE A 12 -12.36 -0.57 -0.74
N GLU A 13 -11.84 0.17 -1.70
CA GLU A 13 -12.41 1.46 -2.13
C GLU A 13 -13.81 1.29 -2.76
N ALA A 14 -13.99 0.28 -3.61
CA ALA A 14 -15.30 -0.02 -4.21
C ALA A 14 -16.38 -0.42 -3.16
N LEU A 15 -15.96 -0.96 -2.01
CA LEU A 15 -16.83 -1.21 -0.85
C LEU A 15 -17.15 0.05 -0.03
N GLY A 16 -16.62 1.22 -0.42
CA GLY A 16 -16.88 2.51 0.22
C GLY A 16 -15.91 2.84 1.36
N ALA A 17 -14.83 2.08 1.54
CA ALA A 17 -13.86 2.38 2.57
C ALA A 17 -12.85 3.45 2.12
N LYS A 18 -12.47 4.32 3.05
CA LYS A 18 -11.43 5.33 2.82
C LYS A 18 -10.05 4.68 2.93
N LEU A 19 -9.26 4.75 1.86
CA LEU A 19 -7.91 4.15 1.81
C LEU A 19 -6.81 5.07 2.38
N GLU A 20 -7.01 6.38 2.27
CA GLU A 20 -6.01 7.38 2.67
C GLU A 20 -6.11 7.72 4.16
N LEU A 21 -5.79 6.73 4.99
CA LEU A 21 -5.73 6.85 6.44
C LEU A 21 -4.28 6.93 6.92
N ASN A 22 -4.02 7.81 7.88
CA ASN A 22 -2.73 7.87 8.56
C ASN A 22 -2.60 6.79 9.65
N GLY A 23 -1.42 6.71 10.30
CA GLY A 23 -1.14 5.73 11.35
C GLY A 23 -2.18 5.71 12.48
N GLU A 24 -2.44 6.87 13.08
CA GLU A 24 -3.40 7.02 14.20
C GLU A 24 -4.82 6.60 13.81
N GLN A 25 -5.26 6.96 12.60
CA GLN A 25 -6.58 6.59 12.10
C GLN A 25 -6.70 5.09 11.88
N ASN A 26 -5.66 4.46 11.31
CA ASN A 26 -5.65 3.02 11.10
C ASN A 26 -5.56 2.24 12.43
N GLU A 27 -4.86 2.77 13.43
CA GLU A 27 -4.87 2.20 14.79
C GLU A 27 -6.28 2.25 15.39
N ALA A 28 -6.98 3.37 15.27
CA ALA A 28 -8.36 3.48 15.73
C ALA A 28 -9.31 2.52 15.00
N VAL A 29 -9.11 2.28 13.70
CA VAL A 29 -9.86 1.30 12.91
C VAL A 29 -9.53 -0.13 13.37
N LEU A 30 -8.24 -0.44 13.55
CA LEU A 30 -7.77 -1.74 14.02
C LEU A 30 -8.38 -2.08 15.38
N ASN A 31 -8.37 -1.14 16.33
CA ASN A 31 -8.93 -1.34 17.67
C ASN A 31 -10.45 -1.58 17.67
N LYS A 32 -11.17 -1.04 16.68
CA LYS A 32 -12.64 -1.18 16.57
C LYS A 32 -13.07 -2.40 15.77
N ALA A 33 -12.39 -2.69 14.67
CA ALA A 33 -12.78 -3.69 13.69
C ALA A 33 -11.89 -4.95 13.69
N ASN A 34 -10.83 -4.98 14.51
CA ASN A 34 -9.77 -6.01 14.52
C ASN A 34 -9.08 -6.23 13.17
N MET A 35 -9.22 -5.28 12.26
CA MET A 35 -8.62 -5.31 10.93
C MET A 35 -8.46 -3.87 10.43
N CYS A 36 -7.36 -3.59 9.73
CA CYS A 36 -7.15 -2.33 9.03
C CYS A 36 -6.47 -2.58 7.68
N PHE A 37 -6.51 -1.60 6.77
CA PHE A 37 -5.85 -1.68 5.48
C PHE A 37 -4.82 -0.55 5.35
N MET A 38 -3.55 -0.93 5.22
CA MET A 38 -2.43 0.00 5.13
C MET A 38 -2.10 0.27 3.65
N PHE A 39 -2.63 1.38 3.12
CA PHE A 39 -2.47 1.71 1.72
C PHE A 39 -1.03 2.14 1.40
N ALA A 40 -0.30 1.34 0.63
CA ALA A 40 1.13 1.51 0.36
C ALA A 40 1.57 2.93 -0.05
N PRO A 41 0.85 3.69 -0.91
CA PRO A 41 1.21 5.07 -1.23
C PRO A 41 1.25 6.03 -0.03
N VAL A 42 0.44 5.78 1.00
CA VAL A 42 0.41 6.60 2.23
C VAL A 42 1.60 6.28 3.13
N TYR A 43 1.93 4.99 3.29
CA TYR A 43 2.93 4.52 4.25
C TYR A 43 4.35 4.47 3.69
N HIS A 44 4.51 4.34 2.37
CA HIS A 44 5.81 4.24 1.72
C HIS A 44 6.09 5.46 0.84
N GLN A 45 5.84 6.68 1.35
CA GLN A 45 5.99 7.91 0.58
C GLN A 45 7.39 8.10 -0.02
N ALA A 46 8.44 7.59 0.66
CA ALA A 46 9.81 7.61 0.15
C ALA A 46 9.98 6.83 -1.17
N MET A 47 9.07 5.91 -1.50
CA MET A 47 9.08 5.20 -2.79
C MET A 47 8.91 6.13 -3.99
N LYS A 48 8.44 7.38 -3.78
CA LYS A 48 8.41 8.41 -4.83
C LYS A 48 9.79 8.70 -5.42
N TYR A 49 10.86 8.56 -4.63
CA TYR A 49 12.23 8.79 -5.11
C TYR A 49 12.73 7.63 -6.00
N ALA A 50 12.31 6.40 -5.70
CA ALA A 50 12.67 5.23 -6.49
C ALA A 50 11.76 5.01 -7.71
N GLY A 51 10.54 5.56 -7.69
CA GLY A 51 9.51 5.37 -8.73
C GLY A 51 9.99 5.66 -10.16
N PRO A 52 10.57 6.84 -10.46
CA PRO A 52 11.04 7.20 -11.80
C PRO A 52 12.10 6.23 -12.33
N VAL A 53 13.08 5.89 -11.50
CA VAL A 53 14.17 4.96 -11.86
C VAL A 53 13.62 3.56 -12.13
N ARG A 54 12.73 3.06 -11.26
CA ARG A 54 12.07 1.76 -11.44
C ARG A 54 11.27 1.70 -12.75
N LYS A 55 10.57 2.79 -13.09
CA LYS A 55 9.80 2.89 -14.34
C LYS A 55 10.72 2.89 -15.57
N ALA A 56 11.84 3.62 -15.52
CA ALA A 56 12.81 3.67 -16.61
C ALA A 56 13.52 2.31 -16.83
N LEU A 57 13.82 1.58 -15.75
CA LEU A 57 14.46 0.27 -15.85
C LEU A 57 13.57 -0.79 -16.51
N GLY A 58 12.25 -0.76 -16.30
CA GLY A 58 11.30 -1.67 -16.94
C GLY A 58 11.46 -3.16 -16.57
N VAL A 59 12.38 -3.50 -15.67
CA VAL A 59 12.66 -4.87 -15.21
C VAL A 59 12.31 -5.06 -13.74
N ARG A 60 12.15 -6.31 -13.32
CA ARG A 60 11.95 -6.65 -11.90
C ARG A 60 13.23 -6.35 -11.10
N THR A 61 13.06 -5.77 -9.92
CA THR A 61 14.14 -5.43 -8.99
C THR A 61 13.79 -5.90 -7.58
N VAL A 62 14.69 -5.69 -6.61
CA VAL A 62 14.44 -5.99 -5.19
C VAL A 62 13.14 -5.36 -4.67
N PHE A 63 12.75 -4.19 -5.18
CA PHE A 63 11.49 -3.53 -4.80
C PHE A 63 10.22 -4.31 -5.16
N ASN A 64 10.30 -5.34 -6.00
CA ASN A 64 9.16 -6.21 -6.30
C ASN A 64 8.90 -7.25 -5.21
N ILE A 65 9.89 -7.57 -4.38
CA ILE A 65 9.76 -8.54 -3.29
C ILE A 65 9.71 -7.87 -1.91
N LEU A 66 10.10 -6.61 -1.81
CA LEU A 66 10.10 -5.87 -0.53
C LEU A 66 8.70 -5.57 0.01
N GLY A 67 7.65 -5.58 -0.83
CA GLY A 67 6.30 -5.18 -0.42
C GLY A 67 5.81 -5.90 0.85
N PRO A 68 5.74 -7.25 0.88
CA PRO A 68 5.32 -7.99 2.06
C PRO A 68 6.29 -7.90 3.25
N LEU A 69 7.57 -7.63 2.99
CA LEU A 69 8.62 -7.57 4.02
C LEU A 69 8.69 -6.20 4.71
N ALA A 70 8.08 -5.19 4.12
CA ALA A 70 8.05 -3.82 4.62
C ALA A 70 6.66 -3.47 5.18
N ASN A 71 6.03 -4.38 5.92
CA ASN A 71 4.76 -4.11 6.57
C ASN A 71 4.89 -2.87 7.50
N PRO A 72 4.11 -1.79 7.32
CA PRO A 72 4.29 -0.60 8.16
C PRO A 72 3.85 -0.80 9.61
N ALA A 73 3.15 -1.89 9.94
CA ALA A 73 2.79 -2.25 11.30
C ALA A 73 3.91 -2.99 12.08
N GLY A 74 5.03 -3.34 11.42
CA GLY A 74 6.06 -4.22 11.98
C GLY A 74 5.82 -5.69 11.68
#